data_AF-A0A7Z9XJ54-F1
#
_entry.id   AF-A0A7Z9XJ54-F1
#
_cell.length_a   1.000
_cell.length_b   1.000
_cell.length_c   1.000
_cell.angle_alpha   90.00
_cell.angle_beta   90.00
_cell.angle_gamma   90.00
#
_symmetry.space_group_name_H-M   'P 1'
#
loop_
_entity.id
_entity.type
_entity.pdbx_description
1 polymer ?
#
loop_
_entity_poly.entity_id
_entity_poly.type
_entity_poly.pdbx_seq_one_letter_code
_entity_poly.pdbx_strand_id
1 'polypeptide(L)'
;AIAPSYLPEPPSDLPPGMAGTLIDEKADTKEIIATIVDLARRGYLRMEEVMNDEDSGYSTRDFLYTRLKAPDDDLREYERYVLEKLFNGERDRKLSDLKNTFYKYNAEAQQLLSKAVAEEGFFVADPNKVRRKWLGFGAVLFLLTIILSCVGPAILSPLTDLGVLLGFGPFIFAIGLMILSFFMPKKTQQGADEAAKWEAFRTYLKNLDDYVELDKATELFGRYLPYAIAFGLEKRYLRMWEPVQNVPAPTWYGPQPWHGPHHAPGRAPGRVPGHASPSAQGKGGGMPTLADASSGMSRSFASMSAGLASMLTVASSTLTSRPQSSSGSSGGWSGGGWSGGGSFGGGGGGGGGGGFG
;
A
#
# COMPACT_ATOMS: atom_id res chain seq x y z
N ALA A 1 -4.44 10.39 28.52
CA ALA A 1 -3.33 11.15 29.14
C ALA A 1 -2.74 12.14 28.13
N ILE A 2 -2.00 13.19 28.53
CA ILE A 2 -1.26 14.03 27.55
C ILE A 2 -0.06 13.20 27.10
N ALA A 3 -0.14 12.58 25.92
CA ALA A 3 0.97 11.84 25.35
C ALA A 3 2.13 12.80 25.04
N PRO A 4 3.40 12.36 25.22
CA PRO A 4 4.56 13.16 24.85
C PRO A 4 4.51 13.51 23.35
N SER A 5 5.08 14.66 22.98
CA SER A 5 5.07 15.14 21.58
C SER A 5 5.87 14.27 20.62
N TYR A 6 6.81 13.46 21.14
CA TYR A 6 7.55 12.45 20.39
C TYR A 6 8.03 11.32 21.32
N LEU A 7 8.23 10.12 20.77
CA LEU A 7 8.84 8.97 21.47
C LEU A 7 9.99 8.42 20.60
N PRO A 8 11.21 8.25 21.14
CA PRO A 8 12.37 7.79 20.37
C PRO A 8 12.40 6.27 20.14
N GLU A 9 11.61 5.53 20.92
CA GLU A 9 11.49 4.08 20.86
C GLU A 9 10.04 3.66 20.62
N PRO A 10 9.81 2.47 20.01
CA PRO A 10 8.47 1.92 19.89
C PRO A 10 7.80 1.83 21.27
N PRO A 11 6.58 2.36 21.43
CA PRO A 11 5.91 2.41 22.74
C PRO A 11 5.53 1.02 23.27
N SER A 12 5.41 0.04 22.37
CA SER A 12 5.11 -1.36 22.66
C SER A 12 5.70 -2.27 21.58
N ASP A 13 5.75 -3.57 21.85
CA ASP A 13 6.25 -4.61 20.92
C ASP A 13 5.20 -4.97 19.84
N LEU A 14 4.38 -4.00 19.43
CA LEU A 14 3.37 -4.24 18.40
C LEU A 14 4.03 -4.33 17.02
N PRO A 15 3.71 -5.37 16.23
CA PRO A 15 4.21 -5.49 14.88
C PRO A 15 3.80 -4.28 14.03
N PRO A 16 4.63 -3.89 13.04
CA PRO A 16 4.42 -2.69 12.22
C PRO A 16 3.04 -2.60 11.57
N GLY A 17 2.52 -3.71 11.03
CA GLY A 17 1.18 -3.75 10.43
C GLY A 17 0.07 -3.39 11.43
N MET A 18 0.20 -3.82 12.68
CA MET A 18 -0.77 -3.51 13.74
C MET A 18 -0.62 -2.07 14.24
N ALA A 19 0.61 -1.59 14.40
CA ALA A 19 0.89 -0.20 14.75
C ALA A 19 0.33 0.78 13.69
N GLY A 20 0.46 0.45 12.40
CA GLY A 20 -0.14 1.21 11.30
C GLY A 20 -1.67 1.29 11.42
N THR A 21 -2.32 0.13 11.52
CA THR A 21 -3.78 0.04 11.69
C THR A 21 -4.29 0.75 12.94
N LEU A 22 -3.51 0.79 14.02
CA LEU A 22 -3.91 1.46 15.25
C LEU A 22 -4.00 2.99 15.08
N ILE A 23 -3.09 3.58 14.32
CA ILE A 23 -3.06 5.02 14.05
C ILE A 23 -4.23 5.40 13.13
N ASP A 24 -4.33 4.76 11.96
CA ASP A 24 -5.25 5.18 10.89
C ASP A 24 -6.60 4.44 10.85
N GLU A 25 -6.77 3.44 11.73
CA GLU A 25 -7.98 2.62 11.87
C GLU A 25 -8.34 1.86 10.59
N LYS A 26 -7.34 1.56 9.76
CA LYS A 26 -7.49 0.86 8.49
C LYS A 26 -6.39 -0.19 8.34
N ALA A 27 -6.83 -1.42 8.08
CA ALA A 27 -5.95 -2.48 7.61
C ALA A 27 -5.96 -2.43 6.08
N ASP A 28 -5.06 -1.64 5.48
CA ASP A 28 -4.89 -1.56 4.04
C ASP A 28 -3.73 -2.47 3.57
N THR A 29 -3.47 -2.52 2.27
CA THR A 29 -2.37 -3.35 1.73
C THR A 29 -1.00 -2.87 2.22
N LYS A 30 -0.85 -1.58 2.56
CA LYS A 30 0.42 -1.04 3.08
C LYS A 30 0.80 -1.69 4.42
N GLU A 31 -0.16 -1.98 5.30
CA GLU A 31 0.08 -2.72 6.55
C GLU A 31 0.51 -4.17 6.28
N ILE A 32 -0.03 -4.79 5.24
CA ILE A 32 0.39 -6.14 4.80
C ILE A 32 1.84 -6.08 4.28
N ILE A 33 2.19 -5.09 3.47
CA ILE A 33 3.56 -4.91 2.96
C ILE A 33 4.52 -4.64 4.13
N ALA A 34 4.15 -3.78 5.07
CA ALA A 34 4.92 -3.53 6.29
C ALA A 34 5.14 -4.83 7.09
N THR A 35 4.12 -5.69 7.17
CA THR A 35 4.24 -7.02 7.78
C THR A 35 5.22 -7.91 7.02
N ILE A 36 5.15 -7.96 5.68
CA ILE A 36 6.10 -8.74 4.86
C ILE A 36 7.55 -8.28 5.10
N VAL A 37 7.78 -6.97 5.15
CA VAL A 37 9.13 -6.42 5.41
C VAL A 37 9.58 -6.68 6.85
N ASP A 38 8.67 -6.65 7.84
CA ASP A 38 9.00 -7.05 9.21
C ASP A 38 9.35 -8.54 9.33
N LEU A 39 8.62 -9.40 8.63
CA LEU A 39 8.94 -10.83 8.53
C LEU A 39 10.32 -11.06 7.89
N ALA A 40 10.68 -10.24 6.90
CA ALA A 40 12.01 -10.28 6.30
C ALA A 40 13.09 -9.89 7.31
N ARG A 41 12.85 -8.81 8.07
CA ARG A 41 13.72 -8.37 9.18
C ARG A 41 13.89 -9.42 10.26
N ARG A 42 12.81 -10.15 10.61
CA ARG A 42 12.81 -11.26 11.57
C ARG A 42 13.43 -12.56 10.99
N GLY A 43 13.83 -12.58 9.72
CA GLY A 43 14.53 -13.69 9.09
C GLY A 43 13.64 -14.80 8.54
N TYR A 44 12.34 -14.56 8.34
CA TYR A 44 11.44 -15.55 7.72
C TYR A 44 11.56 -15.59 6.21
N LEU A 45 11.90 -14.46 5.59
CA LEU A 45 12.06 -14.35 4.14
C LEU A 45 13.18 -13.40 3.76
N ARG A 46 13.68 -13.57 2.54
CA ARG A 46 14.65 -12.67 1.88
C ARG A 46 14.05 -12.21 0.56
N MET A 47 14.42 -11.00 0.15
CA MET A 47 13.97 -10.37 -1.08
C MET A 47 15.19 -9.98 -1.91
N GLU A 48 15.26 -10.51 -3.12
CA GLU A 48 16.39 -10.30 -4.05
C GLU A 48 15.87 -9.61 -5.31
N GLU A 49 16.60 -8.60 -5.78
CA GLU A 49 16.27 -7.93 -7.04
C GLU A 49 16.69 -8.81 -8.22
N VAL A 50 15.74 -9.12 -9.11
CA VAL A 50 15.97 -9.92 -10.31
C VAL A 50 15.46 -9.17 -11.54
N MET A 51 16.14 -9.37 -12.67
CA MET A 51 15.63 -8.86 -13.94
C MET A 51 14.64 -9.88 -14.51
N ASN A 52 13.42 -9.42 -14.81
CA ASN A 52 12.52 -10.20 -15.64
C ASN A 52 12.77 -9.82 -17.09
N ASP A 53 13.25 -10.78 -17.86
CA ASP A 53 13.21 -10.72 -19.31
C ASP A 53 11.80 -11.10 -19.74
N GLU A 54 10.94 -10.10 -19.96
CA GLU A 54 9.69 -10.33 -20.66
C GLU A 54 9.97 -10.54 -22.16
N ASP A 55 9.20 -11.44 -22.78
CA ASP A 55 9.18 -11.68 -24.24
C ASP A 55 8.86 -10.42 -25.08
N SER A 56 8.50 -9.31 -24.42
CA SER A 56 8.16 -8.01 -25.00
C SER A 56 9.38 -7.12 -25.31
N GLY A 57 10.60 -7.55 -24.99
CA GLY A 57 11.84 -6.81 -25.26
C GLY A 57 12.15 -5.69 -24.26
N TYR A 58 11.36 -5.55 -23.19
CA TYR A 58 11.61 -4.61 -22.09
C TYR A 58 11.93 -5.40 -20.81
N SER A 59 13.17 -5.28 -20.30
CA SER A 59 13.50 -5.85 -18.99
C SER A 59 12.85 -5.00 -17.90
N THR A 60 11.92 -5.59 -17.15
CA THR A 60 11.33 -4.96 -15.96
C THR A 60 11.99 -5.50 -14.70
N ARG A 61 12.12 -4.65 -13.68
CA ARG A 61 12.63 -5.07 -12.37
C ARG A 61 11.57 -5.90 -11.66
N ASP A 62 11.95 -7.10 -11.26
CA ASP A 62 11.13 -7.98 -10.43
C ASP A 62 11.92 -8.38 -9.17
N PHE A 63 11.24 -9.06 -8.26
CA PHE A 63 11.82 -9.43 -6.98
C PHE A 63 11.55 -10.91 -6.69
N LEU A 64 12.61 -11.65 -6.39
CA LEU A 64 12.53 -13.02 -5.93
C LEU A 64 12.42 -13.03 -4.41
N TYR A 65 11.35 -13.62 -3.89
CA TYR A 65 11.18 -13.84 -2.47
C TYR A 65 11.59 -15.28 -2.15
N THR A 66 12.48 -15.46 -1.19
CA THR A 66 12.93 -16.77 -0.72
C THR A 66 12.53 -16.96 0.73
N ARG A 67 11.80 -18.04 1.01
CA ARG A 67 11.41 -18.43 2.37
C ARG A 67 12.60 -19.07 3.07
N LEU A 68 12.97 -18.50 4.21
CA LEU A 68 14.09 -18.95 5.03
C LEU A 68 13.62 -19.86 6.18
N LYS A 69 12.46 -19.57 6.77
CA LYS A 69 11.89 -20.30 7.91
C LYS A 69 10.42 -20.65 7.66
N ALA A 70 9.99 -21.80 8.15
CA ALA A 70 8.57 -22.16 8.19
C ALA A 70 7.85 -21.32 9.26
N PRO A 71 6.52 -21.17 9.16
CA PRO A 71 5.77 -20.49 10.20
C PRO A 71 5.90 -21.22 11.54
N ASP A 72 6.19 -20.48 12.60
CA ASP A 72 6.33 -20.95 13.98
C ASP A 72 5.23 -20.36 14.88
N ASP A 73 5.31 -20.68 16.18
CA ASP A 73 4.36 -20.22 17.19
C ASP A 73 4.59 -18.75 17.60
N ASP A 74 5.74 -18.18 17.24
CA ASP A 74 6.06 -16.75 17.45
C ASP A 74 5.35 -15.83 16.45
N LEU A 75 4.70 -16.39 15.42
CA LEU A 75 3.93 -15.65 14.43
C LEU A 75 2.46 -15.56 14.83
N ARG A 76 1.90 -14.36 14.71
CA ARG A 76 0.46 -14.15 14.89
C ARG A 76 -0.34 -14.79 13.74
N GLU A 77 -1.64 -15.01 13.95
CA GLU A 77 -2.52 -15.66 12.98
C GLU A 77 -2.46 -15.00 11.59
N TYR A 78 -2.50 -13.66 11.54
CA TYR A 78 -2.41 -12.92 10.28
C TYR A 78 -1.02 -12.99 9.63
N GLU A 79 0.06 -13.01 10.42
CA GLU A 79 1.44 -13.08 9.89
C GLU A 79 1.70 -14.44 9.25
N ARG A 80 1.23 -15.51 9.93
CA ARG A 80 1.26 -16.88 9.42
C ARG A 80 0.46 -17.00 8.13
N TYR A 81 -0.75 -16.43 8.10
CA TYR A 81 -1.60 -16.43 6.91
C TYR A 81 -0.93 -15.71 5.73
N VAL A 82 -0.37 -14.51 5.95
CA VAL A 82 0.33 -13.75 4.92
C VAL A 82 1.53 -14.54 4.39
N LEU A 83 2.36 -15.10 5.28
CA LEU A 83 3.54 -15.88 4.89
C LEU A 83 3.15 -17.15 4.11
N GLU A 84 2.11 -17.86 4.55
CA GLU A 84 1.62 -19.07 3.88
C GLU A 84 1.10 -18.76 2.47
N LYS A 85 0.26 -17.73 2.32
CA LYS A 85 -0.31 -17.36 1.01
C LYS A 85 0.67 -16.68 0.08
N LEU A 86 1.72 -16.05 0.62
CA LEU A 86 2.79 -15.45 -0.18
C LEU A 86 3.59 -16.53 -0.93
N PHE A 87 3.87 -17.66 -0.28
CA PHE A 87 4.67 -18.74 -0.87
C PHE A 87 3.84 -19.90 -1.41
N ASN A 88 2.60 -20.07 -0.94
CA ASN A 88 1.68 -21.16 -1.32
C ASN A 88 2.33 -22.56 -1.32
N GLY A 89 3.21 -22.81 -0.33
CA GLY A 89 3.96 -24.06 -0.17
C GLY A 89 5.33 -24.10 -0.84
N GLU A 90 5.64 -23.18 -1.75
CA GLU A 90 6.93 -23.09 -2.43
C GLU A 90 8.02 -22.50 -1.51
N ARG A 91 9.28 -22.69 -1.90
CA ARG A 91 10.43 -22.09 -1.21
C ARG A 91 10.73 -20.70 -1.76
N ASP A 92 10.70 -20.57 -3.08
CA ASP A 92 11.03 -19.34 -3.78
C ASP A 92 9.84 -18.93 -4.64
N ARG A 93 9.51 -17.65 -4.65
CA ARG A 93 8.36 -17.09 -5.38
C ARG A 93 8.73 -15.75 -5.97
N LYS A 94 8.50 -15.54 -7.26
CA LYS A 94 8.66 -14.19 -7.83
C LYS A 94 7.47 -13.33 -7.45
N LEU A 95 7.73 -12.04 -7.25
CA LEU A 95 6.68 -11.08 -6.97
C LEU A 95 5.72 -10.97 -8.17
N SER A 96 6.23 -11.02 -9.39
CA SER A 96 5.40 -11.11 -10.62
C SER A 96 4.38 -12.26 -10.61
N ASP A 97 4.67 -13.41 -10.00
CA ASP A 97 3.74 -14.56 -9.92
C ASP A 97 2.54 -14.30 -8.99
N LEU A 98 2.64 -13.28 -8.14
CA LEU A 98 1.58 -12.86 -7.22
C LEU A 98 0.61 -11.86 -7.88
N LYS A 99 0.96 -11.36 -9.06
CA LYS A 99 0.14 -10.42 -9.83
C LYS A 99 -1.18 -11.10 -10.19
N ASN A 100 -2.29 -10.43 -9.90
CA ASN A 100 -3.67 -10.89 -10.17
C ASN A 100 -4.08 -12.18 -9.43
N THR A 101 -3.27 -12.69 -8.51
CA THR A 101 -3.60 -13.87 -7.70
C THR A 101 -3.75 -13.49 -6.23
N PHE A 102 -2.83 -12.68 -5.70
CA PHE A 102 -2.77 -12.36 -4.27
C PHE A 102 -3.91 -11.45 -3.78
N TYR A 103 -4.52 -10.65 -4.66
CA TYR A 103 -5.64 -9.77 -4.28
C TYR A 103 -6.82 -10.51 -3.63
N LYS A 104 -6.98 -11.81 -3.92
CA LYS A 104 -8.01 -12.67 -3.34
C LYS A 104 -7.79 -12.90 -1.84
N TYR A 105 -6.53 -12.95 -1.41
CA TYR A 105 -6.13 -13.18 -0.03
C TYR A 105 -6.03 -11.89 0.78
N ASN A 106 -5.85 -10.73 0.12
CA ASN A 106 -5.79 -9.43 0.81
C ASN A 106 -6.97 -9.19 1.74
N ALA A 107 -8.21 -9.43 1.29
CA ALA A 107 -9.40 -9.15 2.08
C ALA A 107 -9.45 -9.96 3.38
N GLU A 108 -8.90 -11.18 3.37
CA GLU A 108 -8.82 -12.05 4.54
C GLU A 108 -7.63 -11.66 5.43
N ALA A 109 -6.46 -11.36 4.86
CA ALA A 109 -5.31 -10.85 5.60
C ALA A 109 -5.64 -9.55 6.35
N GLN A 110 -6.38 -8.63 5.72
CA GLN A 110 -6.85 -7.38 6.34
C GLN A 110 -7.83 -7.64 7.50
N GLN A 111 -8.70 -8.65 7.35
CA GLN A 111 -9.64 -9.04 8.41
C GLN A 111 -8.93 -9.67 9.59
N LEU A 112 -7.97 -10.57 9.35
CA LEU A 112 -7.17 -11.19 10.40
C LEU A 112 -6.30 -10.15 11.13
N LEU A 113 -5.72 -9.19 10.40
CA LEU A 113 -4.98 -8.08 10.99
C LEU A 113 -5.92 -7.23 11.87
N SER A 114 -7.08 -6.83 11.35
CA SER A 114 -8.07 -6.06 12.12
C SER A 114 -8.54 -6.79 13.37
N LYS A 115 -8.72 -8.12 13.28
CA LYS A 115 -9.07 -8.99 14.40
C LYS A 115 -7.95 -9.01 15.44
N ALA A 116 -6.69 -9.17 15.03
CA ALA A 116 -5.55 -9.16 15.95
C ALA A 116 -5.43 -7.83 16.72
N VAL A 117 -5.66 -6.68 16.07
CA VAL A 117 -5.63 -5.37 16.77
C VAL A 117 -6.82 -5.20 17.72
N ALA A 118 -7.97 -5.81 17.41
CA ALA A 118 -9.12 -5.81 18.31
C ALA A 118 -8.93 -6.76 19.51
N GLU A 119 -8.27 -7.91 19.33
CA GLU A 119 -7.96 -8.88 20.39
C GLU A 119 -6.98 -8.33 21.43
N GLU A 120 -6.04 -7.48 21.02
CA GLU A 120 -5.16 -6.72 21.92
C GLU A 120 -5.91 -5.64 22.74
N GLY A 121 -7.23 -5.52 22.57
CA GLY A 121 -8.08 -4.63 23.37
C GLY A 121 -8.03 -3.15 22.96
N PHE A 122 -7.39 -2.82 21.84
CA PHE A 122 -7.30 -1.42 21.37
C PHE A 122 -8.58 -0.92 20.69
N PHE A 123 -9.44 -1.83 20.21
CA PHE A 123 -10.73 -1.49 19.62
C PHE A 123 -11.88 -2.16 20.36
N VAL A 124 -12.97 -1.42 20.62
CA VAL A 124 -14.16 -1.94 21.34
C VAL A 124 -14.86 -3.04 20.52
N ALA A 125 -14.70 -3.02 19.19
CA ALA A 125 -15.21 -4.02 18.27
C ALA A 125 -14.46 -3.95 16.93
N ASP A 126 -14.48 -5.05 16.18
CA ASP A 126 -13.95 -5.17 14.81
C ASP A 126 -14.43 -3.99 13.91
N PRO A 127 -13.53 -3.06 13.53
CA PRO A 127 -13.88 -1.84 12.79
C PRO A 127 -14.61 -2.12 11.47
N ASN A 128 -14.29 -3.24 10.81
CA ASN A 128 -14.89 -3.61 9.52
C ASN A 128 -16.30 -4.18 9.67
N LYS A 129 -16.62 -4.83 10.79
CA LYS A 129 -17.99 -5.28 11.09
C LYS A 129 -18.89 -4.12 11.50
N VAL A 130 -18.36 -3.18 12.29
CA VAL A 130 -19.09 -1.96 12.66
C VAL A 130 -19.39 -1.13 11.42
N ARG A 131 -18.39 -0.85 10.57
CA ARG A 131 -18.58 -0.12 9.31
C ARG A 131 -19.60 -0.77 8.38
N ARG A 132 -19.55 -2.10 8.16
CA ARG A 132 -20.55 -2.80 7.32
C ARG A 132 -21.97 -2.74 7.88
N LYS A 133 -22.13 -2.84 9.21
CA LYS A 133 -23.47 -2.72 9.84
C LYS A 133 -24.06 -1.33 9.62
N TRP A 134 -23.27 -0.28 9.85
CA TRP A 134 -23.72 1.09 9.63
C TRP A 134 -23.92 1.43 8.15
N LEU A 135 -23.07 0.91 7.26
CA LEU A 135 -23.22 1.07 5.82
C LEU A 135 -24.48 0.35 5.30
N GLY A 136 -24.77 -0.85 5.81
CA GLY A 136 -26.01 -1.56 5.52
C GLY A 136 -27.25 -0.83 6.05
N PHE A 137 -27.18 -0.31 7.28
CA PHE A 137 -28.24 0.51 7.85
C PHE A 137 -28.48 1.80 7.04
N GLY A 138 -27.41 2.49 6.64
CA GLY A 138 -27.47 3.67 5.78
C GLY A 138 -28.06 3.37 4.40
N ALA A 139 -27.69 2.24 3.79
CA ALA A 139 -28.24 1.80 2.50
C ALA A 139 -29.75 1.50 2.58
N VAL A 140 -30.20 0.85 3.65
CA VAL A 140 -31.64 0.59 3.88
C VAL A 140 -32.41 1.88 4.08
N LEU A 141 -31.88 2.82 4.88
CA LEU A 141 -32.51 4.11 5.15
C LEU A 141 -32.57 4.97 3.88
N PHE A 142 -31.53 4.93 3.06
CA PHE A 142 -31.49 5.57 1.74
C PHE A 142 -32.54 4.99 0.78
N LEU A 143 -32.64 3.67 0.69
CA LEU A 143 -33.69 3.01 -0.10
C LEU A 143 -35.09 3.40 0.39
N LEU A 144 -35.31 3.45 1.71
CA LEU A 144 -36.56 3.90 2.30
C LEU A 144 -36.87 5.35 1.90
N THR A 145 -35.90 6.26 1.92
CA THR A 145 -36.12 7.64 1.48
C THR A 145 -36.46 7.75 0.00
N ILE A 146 -35.86 6.94 -0.88
CA ILE A 146 -36.22 6.88 -2.30
C ILE A 146 -37.64 6.38 -2.47
N ILE A 147 -38.01 5.29 -1.80
CA ILE A 147 -39.36 4.71 -1.86
C ILE A 147 -40.39 5.72 -1.35
N LEU A 148 -40.12 6.37 -0.21
CA LEU A 148 -41.02 7.38 0.35
C LEU A 148 -41.13 8.61 -0.55
N SER A 149 -40.05 9.01 -1.23
CA SER A 149 -40.04 10.13 -2.17
C SER A 149 -40.75 9.81 -3.49
N CYS A 150 -40.75 8.55 -3.94
CA CYS A 150 -41.47 8.11 -5.14
C CYS A 150 -42.97 7.87 -4.87
N VAL A 151 -43.31 7.27 -3.72
CA VAL A 151 -44.67 6.86 -3.38
C VAL A 151 -45.43 7.97 -2.65
N GLY A 152 -44.75 8.77 -1.84
CA GLY A 152 -45.34 9.85 -1.03
C GLY A 152 -46.17 10.85 -1.84
N PRO A 153 -45.65 11.39 -2.96
CA PRO A 153 -46.41 12.31 -3.80
C PRO A 153 -47.67 11.67 -4.42
N ALA A 154 -47.65 10.37 -4.73
CA ALA A 154 -48.79 9.67 -5.31
C ALA A 154 -49.95 9.49 -4.31
N ILE A 155 -49.65 9.41 -3.00
CA ILE A 155 -50.64 9.19 -1.94
C ILE A 155 -51.13 10.52 -1.32
N LEU A 156 -50.24 11.52 -1.21
CA LEU A 156 -50.50 12.79 -0.51
C LEU A 156 -50.83 13.99 -1.43
N SER A 157 -50.82 13.79 -2.75
CA SER A 157 -51.17 14.82 -3.75
C SER A 157 -52.48 15.60 -3.51
N PRO A 158 -53.52 15.09 -2.83
CA PRO A 158 -54.73 15.87 -2.61
C PRO A 158 -54.65 16.85 -1.43
N LEU A 159 -53.64 16.77 -0.57
CA LEU A 159 -53.67 17.39 0.77
C LEU A 159 -52.63 18.48 1.00
N THR A 160 -51.53 18.58 0.24
CA THR A 160 -50.51 19.64 0.44
C THR A 160 -49.45 19.70 -0.68
N ASP A 161 -49.11 20.91 -1.16
CA ASP A 161 -47.96 21.18 -2.07
C ASP A 161 -46.57 20.94 -1.41
N LEU A 162 -46.55 20.58 -0.13
CA LEU A 162 -45.35 20.30 0.66
C LEU A 162 -44.75 18.89 0.44
N GLY A 163 -45.35 18.07 -0.43
CA GLY A 163 -44.91 16.69 -0.67
C GLY A 163 -43.45 16.55 -1.11
N VAL A 164 -42.89 17.56 -1.77
CA VAL A 164 -41.48 17.58 -2.18
C VAL A 164 -40.54 17.76 -0.98
N LEU A 165 -40.90 18.58 0.01
CA LEU A 165 -40.07 18.84 1.19
C LEU A 165 -39.96 17.61 2.11
N LEU A 166 -41.00 16.77 2.13
CA LEU A 166 -41.07 15.56 2.93
C LEU A 166 -40.09 14.46 2.44
N GLY A 167 -39.66 14.51 1.16
CA GLY A 167 -38.64 13.62 0.62
C GLY A 167 -37.21 14.12 0.86
N PHE A 168 -36.95 15.40 0.58
CA PHE A 168 -35.58 15.96 0.61
C PHE A 168 -35.05 16.22 2.03
N GLY A 169 -35.89 16.63 2.99
CA GLY A 169 -35.48 16.88 4.37
C GLY A 169 -34.87 15.66 5.07
N PRO A 170 -35.61 14.52 5.17
CA PRO A 170 -35.08 13.30 5.75
C PRO A 170 -33.95 12.67 4.91
N PHE A 171 -33.90 12.91 3.60
CA PHE A 171 -32.79 12.47 2.75
C PHE A 171 -31.47 13.15 3.13
N ILE A 172 -31.47 14.48 3.29
CA ILE A 172 -30.29 15.23 3.74
C ILE A 172 -29.90 14.82 5.17
N PHE A 173 -30.89 14.62 6.05
CA PHE A 173 -30.65 14.16 7.42
C PHE A 173 -30.07 12.74 7.48
N ALA A 174 -30.56 11.82 6.64
CA ALA A 174 -30.06 10.45 6.51
C ALA A 174 -28.61 10.42 5.99
N ILE A 175 -28.29 11.24 4.98
CA ILE A 175 -26.92 11.41 4.50
C ILE A 175 -26.02 11.97 5.60
N GLY A 176 -26.49 12.96 6.36
CA GLY A 176 -25.77 13.53 7.51
C GLY A 176 -25.44 12.47 8.57
N LEU A 177 -26.41 11.63 8.95
CA LEU A 177 -26.19 10.53 9.90
C LEU A 177 -25.27 9.44 9.33
N MET A 178 -25.34 9.15 8.03
CA MET A 178 -24.45 8.19 7.39
C MET A 178 -23.00 8.68 7.42
N ILE A 179 -22.76 9.96 7.12
CA ILE A 179 -21.44 10.58 7.21
C ILE A 179 -20.93 10.57 8.65
N LEU A 180 -21.79 10.88 9.64
CA LEU A 180 -21.41 10.81 11.05
C LEU A 180 -21.07 9.38 11.52
N SER A 181 -21.76 8.36 11.00
CA SER A 181 -21.51 6.96 11.36
C SER A 181 -20.12 6.47 10.93
N PHE A 182 -19.56 7.03 9.85
CA PHE A 182 -18.19 6.75 9.41
C PHE A 182 -17.13 7.29 10.39
N PHE A 183 -17.49 8.23 11.25
CA PHE A 183 -16.59 8.91 12.19
C PHE A 183 -16.62 8.37 13.63
N MET A 184 -17.40 7.31 13.92
CA MET A 184 -17.38 6.63 15.23
C MET A 184 -16.84 5.18 15.22
N PRO A 185 -15.57 4.94 14.87
CA PRO A 185 -14.85 3.80 15.40
C PRO A 185 -14.56 4.06 16.88
N LYS A 186 -15.26 3.38 17.79
CA LYS A 186 -14.96 3.49 19.23
C LYS A 186 -13.64 2.77 19.51
N LYS A 187 -12.51 3.46 19.40
CA LYS A 187 -11.28 3.08 20.09
C LYS A 187 -11.59 2.92 21.58
N THR A 188 -11.04 1.90 22.22
CA THR A 188 -11.12 1.81 23.70
C THR A 188 -10.31 2.97 24.30
N GLN A 189 -10.51 3.29 25.59
CA GLN A 189 -9.64 4.28 26.25
C GLN A 189 -8.17 3.86 26.17
N GLN A 190 -7.89 2.56 26.34
CA GLN A 190 -6.55 1.98 26.19
C GLN A 190 -6.01 2.11 24.75
N GLY A 191 -6.83 1.83 23.73
CA GLY A 191 -6.44 2.00 22.33
C GLY A 191 -6.25 3.45 21.91
N ALA A 192 -6.99 4.38 22.49
CA ALA A 192 -6.80 5.82 22.25
C ALA A 192 -5.48 6.32 22.85
N ASP A 193 -5.15 5.91 24.08
CA ASP A 193 -3.88 6.25 24.72
C ASP A 193 -2.69 5.62 23.96
N GLU A 194 -2.80 4.36 23.53
CA GLU A 194 -1.74 3.68 22.79
C GLU A 194 -1.59 4.26 21.36
N ALA A 195 -2.69 4.57 20.68
CA ALA A 195 -2.65 5.25 19.39
C ALA A 195 -1.96 6.62 19.48
N ALA A 196 -2.19 7.38 20.56
CA ALA A 196 -1.51 8.66 20.78
C ALA A 196 0.01 8.50 20.95
N LYS A 197 0.46 7.45 21.64
CA LYS A 197 1.90 7.13 21.74
C LYS A 197 2.49 6.74 20.38
N TRP A 198 1.78 5.92 19.61
CA TRP A 198 2.22 5.55 18.25
C TRP A 198 2.21 6.74 17.29
N GLU A 199 1.31 7.70 17.47
CA GLU A 199 1.31 8.96 16.73
C GLU A 199 2.50 9.86 17.10
N ALA A 200 2.90 9.88 18.38
CA ALA A 200 4.13 10.52 18.82
C ALA A 200 5.37 9.85 18.21
N PHE A 201 5.42 8.52 18.16
CA PHE A 201 6.49 7.78 17.48
C PHE A 201 6.50 8.01 15.96
N ARG A 202 5.33 8.10 15.32
CA ARG A 202 5.21 8.49 13.91
C ARG A 202 5.77 9.89 13.68
N THR A 203 5.53 10.82 14.60
CA THR A 203 6.07 12.19 14.54
C THR A 203 7.58 12.19 14.72
N TYR A 204 8.10 11.36 15.62
CA TYR A 204 9.53 11.13 15.78
C TYR A 204 10.17 10.60 14.49
N LEU A 205 9.66 9.49 13.92
CA LEU A 205 10.16 8.93 12.65
C LEU A 205 10.07 9.91 11.49
N LYS A 206 9.02 10.74 11.51
CA LYS A 206 8.80 11.76 10.51
C LYS A 206 9.91 12.83 10.52
N ASN A 207 10.44 13.19 11.69
CA ASN A 207 11.48 14.23 11.85
C ASN A 207 12.74 13.66 12.54
N LEU A 208 13.10 12.42 12.19
CA LEU A 208 14.20 11.71 12.85
C LEU A 208 15.56 12.44 12.68
N ASP A 209 15.73 13.17 11.57
CA ASP A 209 16.86 14.04 11.26
C ASP A 209 17.04 15.21 12.24
N ASP A 210 15.95 15.71 12.83
CA ASP A 210 16.01 16.78 13.83
C ASP A 210 16.40 16.26 15.22
N TYR A 211 16.23 14.97 15.49
CA TYR A 211 16.38 14.37 16.83
C TYR A 211 17.64 13.53 16.99
N VAL A 212 18.17 12.94 15.92
CA VAL A 212 19.29 11.99 15.98
C VAL A 212 20.30 12.28 14.89
N GLU A 213 21.59 12.25 15.26
CA GLU A 213 22.68 12.20 14.29
C GLU A 213 22.64 10.85 13.55
N LEU A 214 22.03 10.85 12.36
CA LEU A 214 21.78 9.65 11.56
C LEU A 214 23.08 8.87 11.25
N ASP A 215 24.21 9.57 11.16
CA ASP A 215 25.54 8.97 10.94
C ASP A 215 25.95 7.98 12.04
N LYS A 216 25.44 8.15 13.28
CA LYS A 216 25.74 7.28 14.44
C LYS A 216 24.66 6.23 14.69
N ALA A 217 23.50 6.38 14.06
CA ALA A 217 22.31 5.57 14.34
C ALA A 217 21.89 4.71 13.14
N THR A 218 22.84 4.30 12.31
CA THR A 218 22.59 3.58 11.05
C THR A 218 21.89 2.23 11.25
N GLU A 219 21.99 1.63 12.44
CA GLU A 219 21.23 0.44 12.83
C GLU A 219 19.71 0.66 12.94
N LEU A 220 19.28 1.91 13.18
CA LEU A 220 17.87 2.27 13.25
C LEU A 220 17.19 2.16 11.88
N PHE A 221 17.95 2.32 10.79
CA PHE A 221 17.43 2.28 9.43
C PHE A 221 16.58 1.04 9.19
N GLY A 222 17.19 -0.15 9.32
CA GLY A 222 16.52 -1.42 9.08
C GLY A 222 15.49 -1.79 10.15
N ARG A 223 15.67 -1.29 11.40
CA ARG A 223 14.74 -1.53 12.50
C ARG A 223 13.42 -0.79 12.33
N TYR A 224 13.46 0.46 11.87
CA TYR A 224 12.28 1.31 11.77
C TYR A 224 11.69 1.40 10.35
N LEU A 225 12.36 0.87 9.33
CA LEU A 225 11.83 0.83 7.97
C LEU A 225 10.44 0.17 7.87
N PRO A 226 10.16 -1.00 8.50
CA PRO A 226 8.81 -1.58 8.49
C PRO A 226 7.74 -0.65 9.06
N TYR A 227 8.05 0.07 10.15
CA TYR A 227 7.13 1.03 10.77
C TYR A 227 6.93 2.26 9.88
N ALA A 228 7.98 2.75 9.23
CA ALA A 228 7.86 3.85 8.28
C ALA A 228 6.93 3.49 7.11
N ILE A 229 6.97 2.25 6.62
CA ILE A 229 6.05 1.74 5.58
C ILE A 229 4.61 1.68 6.11
N ALA A 230 4.40 1.14 7.32
CA ALA A 230 3.07 1.08 7.93
C ALA A 230 2.46 2.48 8.10
N PHE A 231 3.26 3.49 8.46
CA PHE A 231 2.79 4.87 8.63
C PHE A 231 2.68 5.67 7.33
N GLY A 232 3.05 5.09 6.18
CA GLY A 232 3.07 5.77 4.88
C GLY A 232 4.13 6.87 4.78
N LEU A 233 5.24 6.72 5.50
CA LEU A 233 6.37 7.66 5.53
C LEU A 233 7.59 7.17 4.75
N GLU A 234 7.50 6.03 4.05
CA GLU A 234 8.63 5.33 3.44
C GLU A 234 9.46 6.20 2.49
N LYS A 235 8.81 7.02 1.65
CA LYS A 235 9.51 7.91 0.71
C LYS A 235 10.31 8.99 1.42
N ARG A 236 9.73 9.60 2.47
CA ARG A 236 10.41 10.64 3.26
C ARG A 236 11.54 10.00 4.07
N TYR A 237 11.26 8.86 4.69
CA TYR A 237 12.21 8.12 5.49
C TYR A 237 13.43 7.74 4.64
N LEU A 238 13.27 7.07 3.49
CA LEU A 238 14.38 6.71 2.61
C LEU A 238 15.21 7.93 2.16
N ARG A 239 14.56 9.06 1.85
CA ARG A 239 15.24 10.30 1.47
C ARG A 239 16.06 10.91 2.60
N MET A 240 15.59 10.79 3.84
CA MET A 240 16.30 11.31 5.01
C MET A 240 17.65 10.63 5.24
N TRP A 241 17.77 9.37 4.86
CA TRP A 241 19.00 8.59 4.98
C TRP A 241 19.94 8.73 3.77
N GLU A 242 19.51 9.38 2.68
CA GLU A 242 20.32 9.62 1.48
C GLU A 242 21.65 10.36 1.71
N PRO A 243 21.73 11.35 2.62
CA PRO A 243 22.99 12.03 2.93
C PRO A 243 23.98 11.18 3.73
N VAL A 244 23.50 10.11 4.39
CA VAL A 244 24.27 9.31 5.36
C VAL A 244 25.13 8.30 4.62
N GLN A 245 26.44 8.34 4.83
CA GLN A 245 27.36 7.52 4.03
C GLN A 245 27.41 6.05 4.49
N ASN A 246 27.27 5.77 5.79
CA ASN A 246 27.53 4.44 6.37
C ASN A 246 26.26 3.63 6.70
N VAL A 247 25.19 3.72 5.90
CA VAL A 247 23.98 2.93 6.18
C VAL A 247 24.18 1.48 5.72
N PRO A 248 24.16 0.48 6.63
CA PRO A 248 24.33 -0.91 6.25
C PRO A 248 23.10 -1.39 5.47
N ALA A 249 23.34 -2.17 4.40
CA ALA A 249 22.26 -2.81 3.68
C ALA A 249 21.53 -3.81 4.59
N PRO A 250 20.18 -3.83 4.61
CA PRO A 250 19.45 -4.81 5.38
C PRO A 250 19.81 -6.23 4.93
N THR A 251 20.08 -7.14 5.86
CA THR A 251 20.52 -8.53 5.56
C THR A 251 19.49 -9.35 4.77
N TRP A 252 18.24 -8.89 4.75
CA TRP A 252 17.11 -9.48 4.04
C TRP A 252 16.88 -8.89 2.65
N TYR A 253 17.59 -7.82 2.25
CA TYR A 253 17.50 -7.19 0.93
C TYR A 253 18.86 -7.17 0.23
N GLY A 254 18.93 -7.67 -1.00
CA GLY A 254 20.19 -7.71 -1.74
C GLY A 254 20.04 -7.70 -3.27
N PRO A 255 20.92 -7.01 -4.01
CA PRO A 255 20.91 -6.98 -5.46
C PRO A 255 21.58 -8.18 -6.14
N GLN A 256 21.79 -9.31 -5.44
CA GLN A 256 22.53 -10.47 -5.99
C GLN A 256 21.99 -11.80 -5.49
N PRO A 257 21.88 -12.84 -6.35
CA PRO A 257 21.53 -14.18 -5.91
C PRO A 257 22.53 -14.64 -4.86
N TRP A 258 22.06 -14.96 -3.67
CA TRP A 258 22.92 -15.50 -2.62
C TRP A 258 23.45 -16.87 -3.02
N HIS A 259 24.66 -16.90 -3.58
CA HIS A 259 25.49 -18.10 -3.50
C HIS A 259 26.04 -18.15 -2.07
N GLY A 260 25.75 -19.23 -1.34
CA GLY A 260 26.25 -19.45 0.02
C GLY A 260 27.79 -19.40 0.11
N PRO A 261 28.37 -19.62 1.31
CA PRO A 261 29.79 -19.39 1.57
C PRO A 261 30.70 -20.42 0.88
N HIS A 262 30.80 -20.34 -0.44
CA HIS A 262 31.81 -20.99 -1.26
C HIS A 262 32.24 -19.97 -2.33
N HIS A 263 33.19 -19.11 -1.97
CA HIS A 263 33.95 -18.35 -2.96
C HIS A 263 34.73 -19.35 -3.84
N ALA A 264 34.17 -19.70 -5.00
CA ALA A 264 34.97 -20.23 -6.10
C ALA A 264 35.55 -19.03 -6.86
N PRO A 265 36.88 -18.82 -6.87
CA PRO A 265 37.46 -17.69 -7.57
C PRO A 265 37.34 -17.93 -9.09
N GLY A 266 36.66 -17.00 -9.77
CA GLY A 266 36.85 -16.69 -11.18
C GLY A 266 36.45 -17.77 -12.20
N ARG A 267 35.24 -17.64 -12.76
CA ARG A 267 34.98 -18.15 -14.11
C ARG A 267 34.65 -16.97 -15.03
N ALA A 268 35.70 -16.42 -15.64
CA ALA A 268 35.55 -15.53 -16.78
C ALA A 268 34.86 -16.28 -17.94
N PRO A 269 33.98 -15.63 -18.73
CA PRO A 269 33.35 -16.27 -19.87
C PRO A 269 34.38 -16.59 -20.97
N GLY A 270 34.15 -17.74 -21.62
CA GLY A 270 34.91 -18.40 -22.69
C GLY A 270 36.07 -17.65 -23.36
N ARG A 271 37.29 -18.16 -23.16
CA ARG A 271 38.48 -17.80 -23.93
C ARG A 271 38.71 -18.83 -25.05
N VAL A 272 38.69 -18.39 -26.30
CA VAL A 272 39.15 -19.17 -27.46
C VAL A 272 40.70 -19.16 -27.47
N PRO A 273 41.39 -20.32 -27.57
CA PRO A 273 42.85 -20.37 -27.61
C PRO A 273 43.41 -19.79 -28.92
N GLY A 274 44.35 -18.83 -28.86
CA GLY A 274 45.16 -18.44 -30.04
C GLY A 274 45.60 -16.98 -30.21
N HIS A 275 45.17 -16.02 -29.39
CA HIS A 275 45.54 -14.61 -29.57
C HIS A 275 46.35 -14.03 -28.41
N ALA A 276 47.49 -13.41 -28.74
CA ALA A 276 48.34 -12.67 -27.81
C ALA A 276 47.61 -11.41 -27.30
N SER A 277 47.74 -11.13 -26.00
CA SER A 277 47.15 -9.95 -25.36
C SER A 277 47.76 -8.66 -25.91
N PRO A 278 46.96 -7.62 -26.24
CA PRO A 278 47.51 -6.28 -26.34
C PRO A 278 47.91 -5.82 -24.94
N SER A 279 49.12 -5.30 -24.81
CA SER A 279 49.65 -4.68 -23.59
C SER A 279 48.68 -3.59 -23.10
N ALA A 280 48.04 -3.84 -21.96
CA ALA A 280 47.28 -2.81 -21.25
C ALA A 280 48.27 -1.76 -20.74
N GLN A 281 48.29 -0.63 -21.43
CA GLN A 281 49.00 0.57 -21.00
C GLN A 281 48.44 1.01 -19.65
N GLY A 282 49.25 0.83 -18.60
CA GLY A 282 48.89 1.15 -17.24
C GLY A 282 48.57 2.64 -17.09
N LYS A 283 47.29 2.95 -16.82
CA LYS A 283 46.93 4.15 -16.05
C LYS A 283 46.96 3.74 -14.58
N GLY A 284 47.74 4.49 -13.81
CA GLY A 284 48.17 4.16 -12.45
C GLY A 284 47.05 3.77 -11.51
N GLY A 285 47.22 2.62 -10.86
CA GLY A 285 46.55 2.29 -9.61
C GLY A 285 47.15 3.13 -8.49
N GLY A 286 46.60 4.33 -8.29
CA GLY A 286 46.65 4.98 -6.99
C GLY A 286 45.69 4.26 -6.05
N MET A 287 46.02 4.19 -4.76
CA MET A 287 45.05 3.74 -3.75
C MET A 287 43.76 4.55 -3.91
N PRO A 288 42.56 3.94 -3.79
CA PRO A 288 41.30 4.67 -3.82
C PRO A 288 41.38 5.82 -2.82
N THR A 289 41.15 7.05 -3.27
CA THR A 289 41.15 8.18 -2.35
C THR A 289 39.95 8.04 -1.41
N LEU A 290 40.01 8.66 -0.22
CA LEU A 290 38.85 8.70 0.68
C LEU A 290 37.61 9.31 0.01
N ALA A 291 37.81 10.18 -1.00
CA ALA A 291 36.74 10.75 -1.82
C ALA A 291 36.16 9.74 -2.84
N ASP A 292 37.00 8.89 -3.44
CA ASP A 292 36.53 7.81 -4.33
C ASP A 292 35.79 6.72 -3.54
N ALA A 293 36.25 6.42 -2.32
CA ALA A 293 35.59 5.51 -1.41
C ALA A 293 34.23 6.05 -0.91
N SER A 294 34.16 7.33 -0.51
CA SER A 294 32.90 7.95 -0.05
C SER A 294 31.89 8.17 -1.17
N SER A 295 32.36 8.51 -2.38
CA SER A 295 31.50 8.62 -3.56
C SER A 295 31.00 7.26 -4.05
N GLY A 296 31.79 6.18 -3.93
CA GLY A 296 31.32 4.82 -4.16
C GLY A 296 30.26 4.36 -3.16
N MET A 297 30.43 4.74 -1.89
CA MET A 297 29.54 4.33 -0.80
C MET A 297 28.18 5.05 -0.84
N SER A 298 28.17 6.37 -1.06
CA SER A 298 26.94 7.15 -1.27
C SER A 298 26.15 6.65 -2.49
N ARG A 299 26.83 6.28 -3.58
CA ARG A 299 26.20 5.64 -4.75
C ARG A 299 25.60 4.28 -4.40
N SER A 300 26.21 3.52 -3.48
CA SER A 300 25.69 2.23 -3.01
C SER A 300 24.41 2.39 -2.17
N PHE A 301 24.32 3.42 -1.33
CA PHE A 301 23.09 3.69 -0.59
C PHE A 301 21.99 4.20 -1.54
N ALA A 302 22.31 5.11 -2.45
CA ALA A 302 21.35 5.63 -3.43
C ALA A 302 20.77 4.54 -4.33
N SER A 303 21.59 3.57 -4.77
CA SER A 303 21.10 2.42 -5.55
C SER A 303 20.22 1.50 -4.71
N MET A 304 20.61 1.22 -3.46
CA MET A 304 19.81 0.41 -2.53
C MET A 304 18.48 1.08 -2.19
N SER A 305 18.46 2.38 -1.90
CA SER A 305 17.24 3.12 -1.55
C SER A 305 16.29 3.20 -2.74
N ALA A 306 16.81 3.38 -3.96
CA ALA A 306 16.03 3.30 -5.19
C ALA A 306 15.48 1.90 -5.43
N GLY A 307 16.27 0.86 -5.16
CA GLY A 307 15.85 -0.54 -5.26
C GLY A 307 14.76 -0.90 -4.25
N LEU A 308 14.90 -0.51 -2.98
CA LEU A 308 13.87 -0.66 -1.94
C LEU A 308 12.58 0.10 -2.29
N ALA A 309 12.69 1.34 -2.75
CA ALA A 309 11.53 2.11 -3.18
C ALA A 309 10.81 1.44 -4.37
N SER A 310 11.58 0.89 -5.32
CA SER A 310 11.05 0.11 -6.44
C SER A 310 10.37 -1.16 -5.95
N MET A 311 10.99 -1.91 -5.03
CA MET A 311 10.44 -3.12 -4.42
C MET A 311 9.09 -2.85 -3.76
N LEU A 312 8.98 -1.80 -2.94
CA LEU A 312 7.71 -1.42 -2.30
C LEU A 312 6.64 -1.03 -3.32
N THR A 313 7.04 -0.32 -4.39
CA THR A 313 6.11 0.08 -5.46
C THR A 313 5.60 -1.13 -6.26
N VAL A 314 6.49 -2.05 -6.63
CA VAL A 314 6.14 -3.29 -7.34
C VAL A 314 5.31 -4.20 -6.43
N ALA A 315 5.63 -4.29 -5.14
CA ALA A 315 4.85 -5.06 -4.18
C ALA A 315 3.44 -4.47 -4.03
N SER A 316 3.32 -3.16 -3.83
CA SER A 316 2.00 -2.51 -3.74
C SER A 316 1.16 -2.72 -4.99
N SER A 317 1.72 -2.52 -6.18
CA SER A 317 0.99 -2.68 -7.44
C SER A 317 0.59 -4.13 -7.70
N THR A 318 1.49 -5.08 -7.48
CA THR A 318 1.26 -6.52 -7.66
C THR A 318 0.22 -7.06 -6.68
N LEU A 319 0.37 -6.77 -5.38
CA LEU A 319 -0.53 -7.31 -4.36
C LEU A 319 -1.94 -6.74 -4.51
N THR A 320 -2.11 -5.54 -5.07
CA THR A 320 -3.42 -4.93 -5.32
C THR A 320 -3.99 -5.22 -6.71
N SER A 321 -3.20 -5.79 -7.63
CA SER A 321 -3.62 -5.94 -9.02
C SER A 321 -4.77 -6.95 -9.16
N ARG A 322 -5.73 -6.62 -10.01
CA ARG A 322 -6.87 -7.46 -10.35
C ARG A 322 -6.87 -7.72 -11.85
N PRO A 323 -7.28 -8.93 -12.31
CA PRO A 323 -7.42 -9.18 -13.74
C PRO A 323 -8.41 -8.16 -14.33
N GLN A 324 -8.01 -7.50 -15.41
CA GLN A 324 -8.95 -6.69 -16.18
C GLN A 324 -10.00 -7.64 -16.74
N SER A 325 -11.28 -7.39 -16.44
CA SER A 325 -12.37 -8.09 -17.11
C SER A 325 -12.27 -7.75 -18.59
N SER A 326 -11.87 -8.72 -19.42
CA SER A 326 -12.05 -8.63 -20.86
C SER A 326 -13.55 -8.53 -21.12
N SER A 327 -14.05 -7.31 -21.37
CA SER A 327 -15.32 -7.14 -22.06
C SER A 327 -15.13 -7.76 -23.44
N GLY A 328 -15.56 -9.02 -23.58
CA GLY A 328 -15.60 -9.72 -24.85
C GLY A 328 -16.50 -8.94 -25.82
N SER A 329 -15.87 -8.14 -26.67
CA SER A 329 -16.45 -7.72 -27.93
C SER A 329 -16.45 -8.94 -28.86
N SER A 330 -17.53 -9.72 -28.79
CA SER A 330 -17.89 -10.70 -29.82
C SER A 330 -19.36 -11.08 -29.68
N GLY A 331 -20.23 -10.18 -30.12
CA GLY A 331 -21.65 -10.43 -30.36
C GLY A 331 -22.01 -9.82 -31.70
N GLY A 332 -21.70 -10.53 -32.78
CA GLY A 332 -22.17 -10.16 -34.11
C GLY A 332 -23.69 -10.26 -34.13
N TRP A 333 -24.36 -9.11 -34.20
CA TRP A 333 -25.76 -9.04 -34.60
C TRP A 333 -25.84 -8.23 -35.89
N SER A 334 -25.95 -8.95 -37.00
CA SER A 334 -26.42 -8.42 -38.27
C SER A 334 -27.91 -8.06 -38.11
N GLY A 335 -28.24 -6.77 -38.23
CA GLY A 335 -29.61 -6.29 -38.16
C GLY A 335 -29.78 -4.99 -38.92
N GLY A 336 -30.34 -5.11 -40.13
CA GLY A 336 -30.79 -4.11 -41.10
C GLY A 336 -30.76 -2.63 -40.72
N GLY A 337 -30.10 -1.84 -41.56
CA GLY A 337 -30.27 -0.40 -41.61
C GLY A 337 -31.69 -0.01 -41.99
N TRP A 338 -32.25 0.94 -41.26
CA TRP A 338 -33.40 1.74 -41.69
C TRP A 338 -33.02 3.22 -41.59
N SER A 339 -32.80 3.80 -42.77
CA SER A 339 -32.81 5.24 -43.02
C SER A 339 -34.25 5.73 -43.02
N GLY A 340 -34.57 6.68 -42.17
CA GLY A 340 -35.87 7.38 -42.16
C GLY A 340 -35.68 8.81 -41.72
N GLY A 341 -35.49 9.70 -42.70
CA GLY A 341 -35.43 11.14 -42.49
C GLY A 341 -36.81 11.73 -42.14
N GLY A 342 -36.78 12.90 -41.51
CA GLY A 342 -37.97 13.69 -41.19
C GLY A 342 -37.59 15.05 -40.64
N SER A 343 -37.28 15.98 -41.55
CA SER A 343 -37.23 17.43 -41.29
C SER A 343 -38.56 17.94 -40.74
N PHE A 344 -38.52 18.76 -39.70
CA PHE A 344 -39.42 19.91 -39.59
C PHE A 344 -38.66 21.09 -38.97
N GLY A 345 -38.42 22.09 -39.81
CA GLY A 345 -38.07 23.46 -39.41
C GLY A 345 -39.27 24.39 -39.54
N GLY A 346 -39.17 25.53 -38.88
CA GLY A 346 -40.11 26.66 -38.89
C GLY A 346 -40.15 27.26 -37.47
N GLY A 347 -39.46 28.37 -37.18
CA GLY A 347 -39.81 29.74 -37.58
C GLY A 347 -40.87 30.26 -36.59
N GLY A 348 -40.69 31.29 -35.76
CA GLY A 348 -40.10 32.60 -35.97
C GLY A 348 -41.14 33.64 -35.48
N GLY A 349 -40.71 34.65 -34.71
CA GLY A 349 -41.55 35.78 -34.24
C GLY A 349 -41.45 35.97 -32.72
N GLY A 350 -41.04 37.11 -32.14
CA GLY A 350 -40.99 38.49 -32.63
C GLY A 350 -42.07 39.32 -31.94
N GLY A 351 -41.68 40.30 -31.11
CA GLY A 351 -42.53 41.30 -30.45
C GLY A 351 -42.35 41.25 -28.92
N GLY A 352 -41.72 42.23 -28.26
CA GLY A 352 -42.15 43.63 -28.13
C GLY A 352 -42.99 43.71 -26.84
N GLY A 353 -42.48 44.21 -25.72
CA GLY A 353 -42.33 45.63 -25.43
C GLY A 353 -43.38 46.02 -24.38
N GLY A 354 -42.96 46.66 -23.29
CA GLY A 354 -43.88 47.16 -22.26
C GLY A 354 -43.18 47.42 -20.94
N GLY A 355 -42.74 48.65 -20.74
CA GLY A 355 -42.31 49.17 -19.44
C GLY A 355 -43.45 49.78 -18.63
N PHE A 356 -43.04 50.30 -17.48
CA PHE A 356 -43.69 51.19 -16.52
C PHE A 356 -44.50 50.57 -15.38
N GLY A 357 -44.13 51.04 -14.18
CA GLY A 357 -44.60 50.70 -12.85
C GLY A 357 -43.50 51.01 -11.86
#